data_AF-A0A2S9FQS5-F1
#
_entry.id   AF-A0A2S9FQS5-F1
#
_cell.length_a   1.000
_cell.length_b   1.000
_cell.length_c   1.000
_cell.angle_alpha   90.00
_cell.angle_beta   90.00
_cell.angle_gamma   90.00
#
_symmetry.space_group_name_H-M   'P 1'
#
loop_
_entity.id
_entity.type
_entity.pdbx_description
1 polymer ?
#
loop_
_entity_poly.entity_id
_entity_poly.type
_entity_poly.pdbx_seq_one_letter_code
_entity_poly.pdbx_strand_id
1 'polypeptide(L)' 'MSPDTSPESLRSSPPDPVYILGAGMHPWGKWGRDFTEYGVVAARAALAEAGLHWRQIQLV' A
#
# COMPACT_ATOMS: atom_id res chain seq x y z
N MET A 1 -17.14 -15.91 -41.32
CA MET A 1 -16.12 -15.13 -40.59
C MET A 1 -16.39 -15.35 -39.11
N SER A 2 -15.93 -16.49 -38.60
CA SER A 2 -16.12 -16.87 -37.19
C SER A 2 -14.99 -16.27 -36.36
N PRO A 3 -15.25 -15.69 -35.18
CA PRO A 3 -14.19 -15.24 -34.30
C PRO A 3 -13.42 -16.46 -33.78
N ASP A 4 -12.11 -16.40 -33.94
CA ASP A 4 -11.15 -17.33 -33.35
C ASP A 4 -11.39 -17.40 -31.84
N THR A 5 -12.03 -18.48 -31.40
CA THR A 5 -12.24 -18.81 -29.99
C THR A 5 -11.16 -19.79 -29.57
N SER A 6 -9.90 -19.39 -29.71
CA SER A 6 -8.77 -20.13 -29.16
C SER A 6 -8.82 -20.05 -27.62
N PRO A 7 -8.64 -21.19 -26.90
CA PRO A 7 -8.74 -21.28 -25.44
C PRO A 7 -7.69 -20.46 -24.67
N GLU A 8 -6.75 -19.85 -25.39
CA GLU A 8 -5.66 -19.03 -24.83
C GLU A 8 -6.11 -17.62 -24.44
N SER A 9 -7.19 -17.11 -25.05
CA SER A 9 -7.73 -15.75 -24.79
C SER A 9 -8.45 -15.59 -23.44
N LEU A 10 -8.65 -16.68 -22.67
CA LEU A 10 -9.31 -16.65 -21.36
C LEU A 10 -8.35 -16.59 -20.17
N ARG A 11 -7.04 -16.51 -20.40
CA ARG A 11 -6.07 -16.34 -19.32
C ARG A 11 -6.11 -14.88 -18.88
N SER A 12 -6.75 -14.60 -17.73
CA SER A 12 -6.62 -13.29 -17.10
C SER A 12 -5.14 -12.99 -16.88
N SER A 13 -4.67 -11.81 -17.30
CA SER A 13 -3.33 -11.36 -16.93
C SER A 13 -3.16 -11.49 -15.42
N PRO A 14 -2.01 -11.98 -14.94
CA PRO A 14 -1.75 -11.97 -13.50
C PRO A 14 -1.85 -10.54 -12.99
N PRO A 15 -2.31 -10.33 -11.74
CA PRO A 15 -2.37 -9.00 -11.15
C PRO A 15 -0.99 -8.35 -11.19
N ASP A 16 -0.97 -7.02 -11.29
CA ASP A 16 0.26 -6.27 -11.18
C ASP A 16 0.98 -6.61 -9.86
N PRO A 17 2.31 -6.75 -9.89
CA PRO A 17 3.07 -7.10 -8.70
C PRO A 17 2.97 -6.01 -7.63
N VAL A 18 2.90 -6.44 -6.36
CA VAL A 18 2.79 -5.55 -5.18
C VAL A 18 4.10 -5.53 -4.41
N TYR A 19 4.53 -4.35 -3.99
CA TYR A 19 5.79 -4.13 -3.27
C TYR A 19 5.55 -3.36 -1.96
N ILE A 20 6.28 -3.73 -0.91
CA ILE A 20 6.34 -2.98 0.34
C ILE A 20 7.54 -2.05 0.27
N LEU A 21 7.29 -0.74 0.28
CA LEU A 21 8.35 0.27 0.15
C LEU A 21 8.86 0.80 1.50
N GLY A 22 8.07 0.67 2.57
CA GLY A 22 8.46 1.09 3.91
C GLY A 22 7.46 0.64 4.97
N ALA A 23 7.93 0.56 6.21
CA ALA A 23 7.17 0.18 7.38
C ALA A 23 7.48 1.13 8.54
N GLY A 24 6.46 1.49 9.30
CA GLY A 24 6.62 2.42 10.41
C GLY A 24 5.82 1.98 11.61
N MET A 25 6.33 2.29 12.80
CA MET A 25 5.71 1.91 14.05
C MET A 25 5.83 3.03 15.06
N HIS A 26 4.79 3.18 15.88
CA HIS A 26 4.86 3.95 17.11
C HIS A 26 5.09 2.98 18.27
N PRO A 27 5.93 3.31 19.27
CA PRO A 27 6.04 2.49 20.48
C PRO A 27 4.66 2.20 21.09
N TRP A 28 4.44 1.04 21.69
CA TRP A 28 3.14 0.71 22.28
C TRP A 28 3.03 1.18 23.73
N GLY A 29 1.90 1.78 24.12
CA GLY A 29 1.64 2.18 25.51
C GLY A 29 0.28 2.86 25.72
N LYS A 30 -0.20 2.81 26.97
CA LYS A 30 -1.47 3.44 27.38
C LYS A 30 -1.22 4.88 27.85
N TRP A 31 -0.90 5.76 26.92
CA TRP A 31 -0.52 7.15 27.23
C TRP A 31 -1.68 8.16 27.18
N GLY A 32 -2.92 7.69 27.01
CA GLY A 32 -4.11 8.55 27.01
C GLY A 32 -4.21 9.50 25.79
N ARG A 33 -3.46 9.24 24.72
CA ARG A 33 -3.53 10.01 23.46
C ARG A 33 -4.51 9.40 22.47
N ASP A 34 -4.98 10.22 21.54
CA ASP A 34 -5.80 9.79 20.41
C ASP A 34 -5.04 8.77 19.54
N PHE A 35 -5.71 7.69 19.13
CA PHE A 35 -5.11 6.65 18.29
C PHE A 35 -4.61 7.19 16.94
N THR A 36 -5.20 8.27 16.45
CA THR A 36 -4.79 8.97 15.23
C THR A 36 -3.35 9.46 15.35
N GLU A 37 -2.92 9.92 16.53
CA GLU A 37 -1.54 10.38 16.71
C GLU A 37 -0.53 9.24 16.50
N TYR A 38 -0.83 8.05 17.02
CA TYR A 38 0.03 6.88 16.83
C TYR A 38 0.09 6.45 15.35
N GLY A 39 -1.06 6.48 14.67
CA GLY A 39 -1.14 6.21 13.23
C GLY A 39 -0.34 7.23 12.40
N VAL A 40 -0.43 8.51 12.74
CA VAL A 40 0.34 9.57 12.05
C VAL A 40 1.84 9.39 12.24
N VAL A 41 2.31 9.02 13.44
CA VAL A 41 3.74 8.74 13.66
C VAL A 41 4.20 7.53 12.87
N ALA A 42 3.45 6.43 12.90
CA ALA A 42 3.76 5.23 12.12
C ALA A 42 3.78 5.51 10.61
N ALA A 43 2.76 6.18 10.08
CA ALA A 43 2.68 6.51 8.66
C ALA A 43 3.83 7.41 8.20
N ARG A 44 4.21 8.42 9.00
CA ARG A 44 5.35 9.30 8.69
C ARG A 44 6.67 8.53 8.66
N ALA A 45 6.88 7.59 9.58
CA ALA A 45 8.07 6.75 9.58
C ALA A 45 8.11 5.84 8.33
N ALA A 46 6.99 5.22 7.96
CA ALA A 46 6.91 4.38 6.76
C ALA A 46 7.19 5.17 5.47
N LEU A 47 6.65 6.39 5.35
CA LEU A 47 6.90 7.26 4.19
C LEU A 47 8.37 7.71 4.11
N ALA A 48 8.99 8.00 5.26
CA ALA A 48 10.40 8.37 5.31
C ALA A 48 11.32 7.21 4.89
N GLU A 49 11.05 5.98 5.34
CA GLU A 49 11.77 4.80 4.89
C GLU A 49 11.60 4.56 3.38
N ALA A 50 10.38 4.70 2.88
CA ALA A 50 10.07 4.56 1.46
C ALA A 50 10.64 5.69 0.58
N GLY A 51 11.17 6.77 1.17
CA GLY A 51 11.62 7.96 0.42
C GLY A 51 10.49 8.69 -0.30
N LEU A 52 9.26 8.59 0.18
CA LEU A 52 8.06 9.15 -0.45
C LEU A 52 7.53 10.38 0.30
N HIS A 53 7.04 11.34 -0.47
CA HIS A 53 6.28 12.48 0.05
C HIS A 53 4.79 12.13 0.13
N TRP A 54 4.08 12.61 1.15
CA TRP A 54 2.67 12.25 1.40
C TRP A 54 1.73 12.51 0.19
N ARG A 55 2.02 13.56 -0.60
CA ARG A 55 1.25 13.91 -1.82
C ARG A 55 1.32 12.86 -2.93
N GLN A 56 2.22 11.89 -2.82
CA GLN A 56 2.34 10.78 -3.79
C GLN A 56 1.39 9.62 -3.46
N ILE A 57 0.77 9.63 -2.27
CA ILE A 57 -0.16 8.59 -1.82
C ILE A 57 -1.56 8.89 -2.35
N GLN A 58 -2.17 7.91 -3.01
CA GLN A 58 -3.50 8.06 -3.62
C GLN A 58 -4.64 7.58 -2.72
N LEU A 59 -4.34 6.77 -1.71
CA LEU A 59 -5.33 6.14 -0.83
C LEU A 59 -4.76 6.00 0.59
N VAL A 60 -5.60 6.31 1.60
CA VAL A 60 -5.33 6.17 3.04
C VAL A 60 -6.55 5.58 3.73
#